data_AF-A0A679FRZ7-F1
#
_entry.id   AF-A0A679FRZ7-F1
#
_cell.length_a   1.000
_cell.length_b   1.000
_cell.length_c   1.000
_cell.angle_alpha   90.00
_cell.angle_beta   90.00
_cell.angle_gamma   90.00
#
_symmetry.space_group_name_H-M   'P 1'
#
loop_
_entity.id
_entity.type
_entity.pdbx_description
1 polymer ?
#
loop_
_entity_poly.entity_id
_entity_poly.type
_entity_poly.pdbx_seq_one_letter_code
_entity_poly.pdbx_strand_id
1 'polypeptide(L)' 'MGEKLTRKTKNLIKEAIETTGSTDRYALCQYIAEKLECIHTGGSLEYQLRRMGLETTKKILWSIDVFLKKYEKTGQKAS' A
#
# COMPACT_ATOMS: atom_id res chain seq x y z
N MET A 1 2.17 1.56 -19.17
CA MET A 1 0.97 0.98 -18.55
C MET A 1 0.61 1.80 -17.32
N GLY A 2 -0.53 2.50 -17.33
CA GLY A 2 -1.01 3.25 -16.16
C GLY A 2 -1.85 2.33 -15.29
N GLU A 3 -1.23 1.49 -14.47
CA GLU A 3 -1.98 0.58 -13.60
C GLU A 3 -2.70 1.40 -12.53
N LYS A 4 -4.03 1.42 -12.60
CA LYS A 4 -4.87 2.05 -11.57
C LYS A 4 -4.83 1.17 -10.33
N LEU A 5 -4.35 1.74 -9.22
CA LEU A 5 -4.43 1.08 -7.90
C LEU A 5 -5.88 0.69 -7.58
N THR A 6 -6.05 -0.54 -7.09
CA THR A 6 -7.35 -1.02 -6.64
C THR A 6 -7.84 -0.21 -5.44
N ARG A 7 -9.16 -0.19 -5.20
CA ARG A 7 -9.74 0.51 -4.04
C ARG A 7 -9.20 -0.04 -2.71
N LYS A 8 -9.01 -1.37 -2.61
CA LYS A 8 -8.42 -2.01 -1.43
C LYS A 8 -6.98 -1.56 -1.21
N THR A 9 -6.15 -1.56 -2.26
CA THR A 9 -4.75 -1.12 -2.17
C THR A 9 -4.64 0.33 -1.69
N LYS A 10 -5.49 1.22 -2.21
CA LYS A 10 -5.54 2.63 -1.77
C LYS A 10 -5.91 2.77 -0.30
N ASN A 11 -6.94 2.05 0.15
CA ASN A 11 -7.35 2.08 1.55
C ASN A 11 -6.25 1.56 2.47
N LEU A 12 -5.55 0.50 2.05
CA LEU A 12 -4.45 -0.08 2.80
C LEU A 12 -3.28 0.91 2.96
N ILE A 13 -2.93 1.63 1.88
CA ILE A 13 -1.89 2.68 1.94
C ILE A 13 -2.35 3.85 2.82
N LYS A 14 -3.61 4.29 2.70
CA LYS A 14 -4.15 5.37 3.54
C LYS A 14 -4.10 5.01 5.01
N GLU A 15 -4.55 3.82 5.36
CA GLU A 15 -4.52 3.30 6.71
C GLU A 15 -3.10 3.16 7.25
N ALA A 16 -2.14 2.75 6.42
CA ALA A 16 -0.73 2.71 6.76
C ALA A 16 -0.20 4.11 7.09
N ILE A 17 -0.56 5.14 6.32
CA ILE A 17 -0.20 6.54 6.61
C ILE A 17 -0.84 7.01 7.92
N GLU A 18 -2.12 6.72 8.13
CA GLU A 18 -2.86 7.10 9.34
C GLU A 18 -2.30 6.41 10.60
N THR A 19 -1.84 5.16 10.47
CA THR A 19 -1.31 4.38 11.60
C THR A 19 0.16 4.70 11.90
N THR A 20 0.99 4.87 10.87
CA THR A 20 2.43 5.16 11.04
C THR A 20 2.71 6.64 11.24
N GLY A 21 1.78 7.52 10.88
CA GLY A 21 1.99 8.97 10.86
C GLY A 21 3.07 9.41 9.87
N SER A 22 3.45 8.55 8.92
CA SER A 22 4.57 8.76 8.02
C SER A 22 4.17 8.57 6.56
N THR A 23 4.84 9.31 5.69
CA THR A 23 4.80 9.11 4.23
C THR A 23 6.06 8.42 3.72
N ASP A 24 6.95 7.98 4.62
CA ASP A 24 8.13 7.21 4.25
C ASP A 24 7.74 5.88 3.59
N ARG A 25 8.27 5.66 2.38
CA ARG A 25 7.90 4.50 1.55
C ARG A 25 8.23 3.16 2.22
N TYR A 26 9.30 3.09 3.01
CA TYR A 26 9.77 1.84 3.60
C TYR A 26 8.98 1.52 4.87
N ALA A 27 8.70 2.53 5.70
CA ALA A 27 7.81 2.40 6.84
C ALA A 27 6.40 1.94 6.43
N LEU A 28 5.85 2.54 5.37
CA LEU A 28 4.56 2.13 4.82
C LEU A 28 4.61 0.70 4.25
N CYS A 29 5.68 0.34 3.55
CA CYS A 29 5.84 -1.00 2.99
C CYS A 29 5.91 -2.07 4.09
N GLN A 30 6.64 -1.79 5.17
CA GLN A 30 6.76 -2.68 6.31
C GLN A 30 5.40 -2.90 6.96
N TYR A 31 4.69 -1.82 7.33
CA TYR A 31 3.35 -1.92 7.92
C TYR A 31 2.38 -2.72 7.04
N ILE A 32 2.39 -2.46 5.73
CA ILE A 32 1.52 -3.16 4.77
C ILE A 32 1.84 -4.65 4.72
N ALA A 33 3.12 -5.03 4.71
CA ALA A 33 3.53 -6.43 4.70
C ALA A 33 3.08 -7.14 5.99
N GLU A 34 3.41 -6.57 7.15
CA GLU A 34 3.05 -7.13 8.46
C GLU A 34 1.53 -7.29 8.60
N LYS A 35 0.76 -6.29 8.13
CA LYS A 35 -0.69 -6.34 8.17
C LYS A 35 -1.27 -7.44 7.27
N LEU A 36 -0.73 -7.60 6.08
CA LEU A 36 -1.19 -8.65 5.16
C LEU A 36 -0.88 -10.04 5.70
N GLU A 37 0.30 -10.23 6.29
CA GLU A 37 0.69 -11.47 6.97
C GLU A 37 -0.20 -11.75 8.20
N CYS A 38 -0.59 -10.72 8.95
CA CYS A 38 -1.48 -10.88 10.10
C CYS A 38 -2.93 -11.24 9.69
N ILE A 39 -3.44 -10.68 8.60
CA ILE A 39 -4.84 -10.90 8.17
C ILE A 39 -4.98 -12.21 7.38
N HIS A 40 -3.93 -12.64 6.68
CA HIS A 40 -3.98 -13.78 5.78
C HIS A 40 -2.89 -14.80 6.12
N THR A 41 -3.31 -15.99 6.55
CA THR A 41 -2.42 -17.12 6.81
C THR A 41 -2.37 -18.08 5.63
N GLY A 42 -1.17 -18.59 5.28
CA GLY A 42 -0.98 -19.63 4.27
C GLY A 42 -1.40 -19.22 2.85
N GLY A 43 -1.98 -20.14 2.07
CA GLY A 43 -2.32 -19.92 0.66
C GLY A 43 -3.34 -18.81 0.36
N SER A 44 -4.03 -18.30 1.39
CA SER A 44 -4.90 -17.12 1.26
C SER A 44 -4.10 -15.83 1.02
N LEU A 45 -2.89 -15.74 1.58
CA LEU A 45 -2.01 -14.57 1.44
C LEU A 45 -1.56 -14.39 -0.02
N GLU A 46 -0.98 -15.42 -0.63
CA GLU A 46 -0.51 -15.36 -2.01
C GLU A 46 -1.64 -14.99 -2.99
N TYR A 47 -2.83 -15.57 -2.81
CA TYR A 47 -3.99 -15.23 -3.62
C TYR A 47 -4.41 -13.77 -3.47
N GLN A 48 -4.46 -13.24 -2.24
CA GLN A 48 -4.82 -11.84 -2.00
C GLN A 48 -3.75 -10.89 -2.53
N LEU A 49 -2.46 -11.20 -2.34
CA LEU A 49 -1.35 -10.42 -2.88
C LEU A 49 -1.45 -10.33 -4.41
N ARG A 50 -1.69 -11.44 -5.09
CA ARG A 50 -1.89 -11.47 -6.55
C ARG A 50 -3.11 -10.67 -6.98
N ARG A 51 -4.24 -10.80 -6.27
CA ARG A 51 -5.44 -10.01 -6.55
C ARG A 51 -5.27 -8.51 -6.35
N MET A 52 -4.42 -8.10 -5.41
CA MET A 52 -4.15 -6.69 -5.10
C MET A 52 -2.98 -6.12 -5.91
N GLY A 53 -2.27 -6.97 -6.67
CA GLY A 53 -1.05 -6.59 -7.39
C GLY A 53 0.12 -6.29 -6.45
N LEU A 54 0.19 -6.93 -5.28
CA LEU A 54 1.17 -6.70 -4.22
C LEU A 54 2.12 -7.88 -4.01
N GLU A 55 2.25 -8.76 -5.01
CA GLU A 55 3.00 -10.02 -4.95
C GLU A 55 4.47 -9.88 -4.55
N THR A 56 5.05 -8.69 -4.71
CA THR A 56 6.44 -8.44 -4.35
C THR A 56 6.57 -7.09 -3.64
N THR A 57 7.61 -6.97 -2.82
CA THR A 57 8.00 -5.71 -2.17
C THR A 57 8.10 -4.56 -3.20
N LYS A 58 8.66 -4.84 -4.38
CA LYS A 58 8.77 -3.84 -5.46
C LYS A 58 7.40 -3.34 -5.94
N LYS A 59 6.39 -4.22 -6.03
CA LYS A 59 5.02 -3.83 -6.41
C LYS A 59 4.31 -3.06 -5.29
N ILE A 60 4.53 -3.42 -4.03
CA ILE A 60 4.02 -2.66 -2.87
C ILE A 60 4.60 -1.24 -2.90
N LEU A 61 5.92 -1.14 -3.00
CA LEU A 61 6.66 0.10 -3.08
C LEU A 61 6.23 0.98 -4.25
N TRP A 62 6.03 0.38 -5.44
CA TRP A 62 5.50 1.10 -6.59
C TRP A 62 4.07 1.60 -6.36
N SER A 63 3.23 0.80 -5.69
CA SER A 63 1.86 1.18 -5.37
C SER A 63 1.80 2.36 -4.41
N ILE A 64 2.70 2.40 -3.42
CA ILE A 64 2.87 3.53 -2.50
C ILE A 64 3.29 4.77 -3.27
N ASP A 65 4.32 4.69 -4.12
CA ASP A 65 4.79 5.80 -4.97
C ASP A 65 3.65 6.41 -5.82
N VAL A 66 2.88 5.54 -6.49
CA VAL A 66 1.75 5.97 -7.32
C VAL A 66 0.66 6.65 -6.47
N PHE A 67 0.41 6.13 -5.27
CA PHE A 67 -0.55 6.72 -4.36
C PHE A 67 -0.08 8.09 -3.86
N LEU A 68 1.14 8.18 -3.33
CA LEU A 68 1.72 9.41 -2.78
C LEU A 68 1.81 10.51 -3.84
N LYS A 69 2.30 10.18 -5.04
CA LYS A 69 2.33 11.13 -6.18
C LYS A 69 0.96 11.69 -6.53
N LYS A 70 -0.10 10.89 -6.35
CA LYS A 70 -1.48 11.36 -6.56
C LYS A 70 -1.99 12.15 -5.34
N TYR A 71 -1.62 11.74 -4.14
CA TYR A 71 -1.98 12.37 -2.88
C TYR A 71 -1.41 13.80 -2.78
N GLU A 72 -0.13 13.98 -3.10
CA GLU A 72 0.55 15.28 -3.15
C GLU A 72 -0.10 16.22 -4.18
N LYS A 73 -0.48 15.69 -5.34
CA LYS A 73 -1.20 16.47 -6.38
C LYS A 73 -2.59 16.91 -5.96
N THR A 74 -3.21 16.23 -5.00
CA THR A 74 -4.55 16.58 -4.48
C THR A 74 -4.51 17.49 -3.25
N GLY A 75 -3.33 17.96 -2.82
CA GLY A 75 -3.24 19.05 -1.86
C GLY A 75 -3.67 18.72 -0.43
N GLN A 76 -3.74 17.44 -0.04
CA GLN A 76 -3.77 17.09 1.38
C GLN A 76 -2.33 17.14 1.92
N LYS A 77 -1.79 18.36 2.02
CA LYS A 77 -0.73 18.61 3.01
C LYS A 77 -1.41 18.49 4.36
N ALA A 78 -1.01 17.48 5.14
CA ALA A 78 -1.04 17.62 6.59
C ALA A 78 -0.09 18.78 6.90
N SER A 79 -0.67 19.96 7.11
CA SER A 79 -0.02 21.07 7.82
C SER A 79 0.16 20.70 9.28
#